data_AF-E0SA14-F1
#
_entry.id   AF-E0SA14-F1
#
_cell.length_a   1.000
_cell.length_b   1.000
_cell.length_c   1.000
_cell.angle_alpha   90.00
_cell.angle_beta   90.00
_cell.angle_gamma   90.00
#
_symmetry.space_group_name_H-M   'P 1'
#
loop_
_entity.id
_entity.type
_entity.pdbx_description
1 polymer ?
#
loop_
_entity_poly.entity_id
_entity_poly.type
_entity_poly.pdbx_seq_one_letter_code
_entity_poly.pdbx_strand_id
1 'polypeptide(L)'
;MDREALRCRVLTTLSKSSLFRFIENILEEGKVNSMAVNITEYLLNNKYSRERAQQHISDYLEDELERSGIDLDDSVDGVSLAILFVYEELLENKSEFFLKIEEKAGHTIPLSDSDE
;
A
#
# COMPACT_ATOMS: atom_id res chain seq x y z
N MET A 1 -11.01 14.89 -7.58
CA MET A 1 -10.41 13.54 -7.69
C MET A 1 -11.50 12.53 -7.42
N ASP A 2 -11.51 11.43 -8.18
CA ASP A 2 -12.44 10.32 -7.93
C ASP A 2 -11.98 9.51 -6.70
N ARG A 3 -12.83 9.48 -5.67
CA ARG A 3 -12.58 8.78 -4.41
C ARG A 3 -12.41 7.28 -4.61
N GLU A 4 -13.24 6.69 -5.46
CA GLU A 4 -13.24 5.24 -5.67
C GLU A 4 -11.98 4.83 -6.45
N ALA A 5 -11.61 5.63 -7.44
CA ALA A 5 -10.36 5.43 -8.16
C ALA A 5 -9.14 5.51 -7.24
N LEU A 6 -9.07 6.51 -6.35
CA LEU A 6 -7.98 6.60 -5.37
C LEU A 6 -7.97 5.40 -4.43
N ARG A 7 -9.13 5.05 -3.85
CA ARG A 7 -9.26 3.92 -2.92
C ARG A 7 -8.78 2.62 -3.55
N CYS A 8 -9.22 2.33 -4.76
CA CYS A 8 -8.79 1.15 -5.51
C CYS A 8 -7.27 1.12 -5.67
N ARG A 9 -6.66 2.25 -6.05
CA ARG A 9 -5.22 2.31 -6.23
C ARG A 9 -4.44 2.14 -4.92
N VAL A 10 -4.89 2.75 -3.82
CA VAL A 10 -4.27 2.60 -2.50
C VAL A 10 -4.37 1.14 -2.04
N LEU A 11 -5.55 0.54 -2.15
CA LEU A 11 -5.78 -0.86 -1.80
C LEU A 11 -4.86 -1.80 -2.58
N THR A 12 -4.83 -1.66 -3.91
CA THR A 12 -3.94 -2.47 -4.76
C THR A 12 -2.47 -2.27 -4.40
N THR A 13 -2.06 -1.04 -4.04
CA THR A 13 -0.68 -0.75 -3.62
C THR A 13 -0.32 -1.46 -2.32
N LEU A 14 -1.20 -1.41 -1.32
CA LEU A 14 -1.04 -2.15 -0.07
C LEU A 14 -0.98 -3.65 -0.34
N SER A 15 -2.04 -4.23 -0.91
CA SER A 15 -2.17 -5.68 -1.13
C SER A 15 -1.09 -6.29 -2.03
N LYS A 16 -0.43 -5.49 -2.88
CA LYS A 16 0.68 -5.98 -3.73
C LYS A 16 2.07 -5.71 -3.16
N SER A 17 2.18 -4.97 -2.06
CA SER A 17 3.46 -4.81 -1.36
C SER A 17 3.89 -6.16 -0.76
N SER A 18 5.19 -6.43 -0.78
CA SER A 18 5.74 -7.69 -0.22
C SER A 18 5.43 -7.83 1.27
N LEU A 19 5.46 -6.71 2.01
CA LEU A 19 5.11 -6.66 3.44
C LEU A 19 3.68 -7.17 3.66
N PHE A 20 2.69 -6.51 3.06
CA PHE A 20 1.29 -6.87 3.28
C PHE A 20 0.95 -8.24 2.72
N ARG A 21 1.58 -8.68 1.62
CA ARG A 21 1.43 -10.07 1.13
C ARG A 21 1.94 -11.11 2.12
N PHE A 22 3.00 -10.81 2.85
CA PHE A 22 3.55 -11.72 3.84
C PHE A 22 2.64 -11.84 5.07
N ILE A 23 2.06 -10.72 5.51
CA ILE A 23 1.26 -10.66 6.74
C ILE A 23 -0.26 -10.76 6.53
N GLU A 24 -0.75 -10.83 5.29
CA GLU A 24 -2.19 -10.82 4.97
C GLU A 24 -2.96 -11.93 5.71
N ASN A 25 -2.34 -13.10 5.91
CA ASN A 25 -2.93 -14.23 6.63
C ASN A 25 -2.92 -14.08 8.16
N ILE A 26 -2.18 -13.11 8.68
CA ILE A 26 -2.08 -12.81 10.12
C ILE A 26 -3.08 -11.72 10.48
N LEU A 27 -3.29 -10.76 9.58
CA LEU A 27 -4.22 -9.68 9.75
C LEU A 27 -5.67 -10.17 9.75
N GLU A 28 -6.52 -9.48 10.50
CA GLU A 28 -7.97 -9.71 10.46
C GLU A 28 -8.53 -9.49 9.06
N GLU A 29 -9.55 -10.27 8.69
CA GLU A 29 -10.22 -10.14 7.41
C GLU A 29 -10.73 -8.70 7.21
N GLY A 30 -10.39 -8.09 6.07
CA GLY A 30 -10.77 -6.71 5.75
C GLY A 30 -9.89 -5.63 6.38
N LYS A 31 -8.87 -5.97 7.19
CA LYS A 31 -7.96 -4.99 7.80
C LYS A 31 -7.24 -4.13 6.76
N VAL A 32 -6.69 -4.76 5.71
CA VAL A 32 -6.01 -4.05 4.61
C VAL A 32 -6.95 -3.11 3.87
N ASN A 33 -8.22 -3.51 3.70
CA ASN A 33 -9.25 -2.65 3.12
C ASN A 33 -9.54 -1.44 4.01
N SER A 34 -9.70 -1.65 5.32
CA SER A 34 -9.88 -0.57 6.30
C SER A 34 -8.71 0.42 6.26
N MET A 35 -7.46 -0.07 6.20
CA MET A 35 -6.27 0.78 6.04
C MET A 35 -6.33 1.61 4.76
N ALA A 36 -6.68 0.98 3.63
CA ALA A 36 -6.81 1.68 2.36
C ALA A 36 -7.88 2.79 2.41
N VAL A 37 -9.02 2.53 3.06
CA VAL A 37 -10.09 3.51 3.27
C VAL A 37 -9.59 4.71 4.08
N ASN A 38 -8.94 4.45 5.23
CA ASN A 38 -8.45 5.52 6.11
C ASN A 38 -7.39 6.40 5.45
N ILE A 39 -6.43 5.78 4.74
CA ILE A 39 -5.41 6.50 3.98
C ILE A 39 -6.04 7.33 2.86
N THR A 40 -7.03 6.79 2.15
CA THR A 40 -7.77 7.50 1.11
C THR A 40 -8.49 8.73 1.68
N GLU A 41 -9.20 8.58 2.80
CA GLU A 41 -9.88 9.70 3.45
C GLU A 41 -8.89 10.76 3.93
N TYR A 42 -7.74 10.38 4.48
CA TYR A 42 -6.70 11.33 4.85
C TYR A 42 -6.22 12.15 3.63
N LEU A 43 -5.90 11.49 2.52
CA LEU A 43 -5.39 12.14 1.30
C LEU A 43 -6.42 13.04 0.59
N LEU A 44 -7.71 12.77 0.75
CA LEU A 44 -8.78 13.59 0.17
C LEU A 44 -9.15 14.81 1.03
N ASN A 45 -9.07 14.68 2.36
CA ASN A 45 -9.60 15.69 3.27
C ASN A 45 -8.53 16.68 3.80
N ASN A 46 -7.25 16.41 3.56
CA ASN A 46 -6.16 17.25 4.04
C ASN A 46 -5.46 18.01 2.90
N LYS A 47 -4.90 19.18 3.23
CA LYS A 47 -4.04 19.91 2.30
C LYS A 47 -2.78 19.08 2.06
N TYR A 48 -2.60 18.62 0.81
CA TYR A 48 -1.48 17.77 0.45
C TYR A 48 -0.12 18.44 0.70
N SER A 49 0.73 17.73 1.43
CA SER A 49 2.16 17.97 1.60
C SER A 49 2.80 16.60 1.63
N ARG A 50 3.71 16.33 0.70
CA ARG A 50 4.31 15.00 0.52
C ARG A 50 4.94 14.48 1.82
N GLU A 51 5.78 15.29 2.45
CA GLU A 51 6.47 14.94 3.71
C GLU A 51 5.49 14.61 4.83
N ARG A 52 4.48 15.47 5.05
CA ARG A 52 3.46 15.24 6.09
C ARG A 52 2.59 14.03 5.80
N ALA A 53 2.25 13.81 4.53
CA ALA A 53 1.46 12.67 4.13
C ALA A 53 2.25 11.37 4.26
N GLN A 54 3.55 11.39 3.93
CA GLN A 54 4.42 10.22 4.11
C GLN A 54 4.52 9.84 5.57
N GLN A 55 4.86 10.80 6.44
CA GLN A 55 4.97 10.56 7.87
C GLN A 55 3.65 10.01 8.44
N HIS A 56 2.53 10.66 8.13
CA HIS A 56 1.23 10.23 8.63
C HIS A 56 0.86 8.81 8.19
N ILE A 57 1.13 8.47 6.91
CA ILE A 57 0.84 7.12 6.41
C ILE A 57 1.78 6.10 7.05
N SER A 58 3.07 6.42 7.23
CA SER A 58 4.01 5.52 7.88
C SER A 58 3.61 5.25 9.34
N ASP A 59 3.40 6.30 10.13
CA ASP A 59 2.98 6.19 11.52
C ASP A 59 1.67 5.39 11.64
N TYR A 60 0.70 5.67 10.75
CA TYR A 60 -0.58 4.97 10.74
C TYR A 60 -0.43 3.47 10.46
N LEU A 61 0.39 3.11 9.47
CA LEU A 61 0.60 1.71 9.12
C LEU A 61 1.36 0.98 10.23
N GLU A 62 2.38 1.59 10.82
CA GLU A 62 3.13 1.02 11.95
C GLU A 62 2.22 0.78 13.16
N ASP A 63 1.44 1.80 13.57
CA ASP A 63 0.46 1.71 14.66
C ASP A 63 -0.53 0.56 14.44
N GLU A 64 -1.05 0.42 13.21
CA GLU A 64 -2.05 -0.61 12.91
C GLU A 64 -1.45 -2.02 12.90
N LEU A 65 -0.18 -2.16 12.50
CA LEU A 65 0.54 -3.44 12.53
C LEU A 65 0.91 -3.84 13.95
N GLU A 66 1.39 -2.90 14.77
CA GLU A 66 1.69 -3.14 16.18
C GLU A 66 0.43 -3.57 16.94
N ARG A 67 -0.72 -2.91 16.69
CA ARG A 67 -2.02 -3.30 17.26
C ARG A 67 -2.48 -4.70 16.82
N SER A 68 -2.02 -5.16 15.66
CA SER A 68 -2.25 -6.52 15.18
C SER A 68 -1.19 -7.52 15.68
N GLY A 69 -0.31 -7.12 16.60
CA GLY A 69 0.73 -7.97 17.18
C GLY A 69 1.90 -8.24 16.24
N ILE A 70 2.06 -7.41 15.21
CA ILE A 70 3.15 -7.49 14.24
C ILE A 70 4.15 -6.39 14.59
N ASP A 71 5.28 -6.79 15.17
CA ASP A 71 6.42 -5.91 15.38
C ASP A 71 7.30 -5.95 14.13
N LEU A 72 7.68 -4.78 13.61
CA LEU A 72 8.48 -4.66 12.40
C LEU A 72 9.88 -4.17 12.74
N ASP A 73 10.88 -4.92 12.31
CA ASP A 73 12.28 -4.48 12.39
C ASP A 73 12.59 -3.36 11.38
N ASP A 74 11.87 -3.34 10.25
CA ASP A 74 12.03 -2.39 9.13
C ASP A 74 10.84 -1.42 9.05
N SER A 75 11.08 -0.16 8.65
CA SER A 75 10.01 0.84 8.50
C SER A 75 9.10 0.56 7.31
N VAL A 76 7.84 1.00 7.43
CA VAL A 76 6.85 0.91 6.35
C VAL A 76 7.00 2.01 5.29
N ASP A 77 8.09 2.80 5.36
CA ASP A 77 8.31 3.98 4.52
C ASP A 77 8.26 3.68 3.01
N GLY A 78 8.73 2.50 2.60
CA GLY A 78 8.66 2.07 1.21
C GLY A 78 7.21 1.94 0.71
N VAL A 79 6.31 1.44 1.58
CA VAL A 79 4.88 1.31 1.27
C VAL A 79 4.22 2.70 1.25
N SER A 80 4.51 3.53 2.25
CA SER A 80 4.04 4.92 2.32
C SER A 80 4.43 5.72 1.08
N LEU A 81 5.69 5.62 0.64
CA LEU A 81 6.18 6.27 -0.57
C LEU A 81 5.47 5.76 -1.83
N ALA A 82 5.26 4.45 -1.95
CA ALA A 82 4.55 3.88 -3.09
C ALA A 82 3.11 4.41 -3.18
N ILE A 83 2.41 4.50 -2.05
CA ILE A 83 1.07 5.08 -1.97
C ILE A 83 1.07 6.54 -2.44
N LEU A 84 2.05 7.34 -2.00
CA LEU A 84 2.16 8.73 -2.41
C LEU A 84 2.43 8.88 -3.91
N PHE A 85 3.31 8.06 -4.48
CA PHE A 85 3.55 8.08 -5.92
C PHE A 85 2.28 7.79 -6.72
N VAL A 86 1.50 6.80 -6.28
CA VAL A 86 0.23 6.43 -6.92
C VAL A 86 -0.82 7.54 -6.79
N TYR A 87 -0.86 8.24 -5.65
CA TYR A 87 -1.72 9.40 -5.43
C TYR A 87 -1.33 10.59 -6.32
N GLU A 88 -0.04 10.91 -6.40
CA GLU A 88 0.49 11.98 -7.25
C GLU A 88 0.28 11.70 -8.73
N GLU A 89 0.50 10.45 -9.17
CA GLU A 89 0.16 10.05 -10.53
C GLU A 89 -1.32 10.28 -10.83
N LEU A 90 -2.22 9.94 -9.90
CA LEU A 90 -3.64 10.16 -10.09
C LEU A 90 -3.99 11.66 -10.17
N LEU A 91 -3.34 12.53 -9.39
CA LEU A 91 -3.48 13.99 -9.53
C LEU A 91 -3.06 14.50 -10.91
N GLU A 92 -2.03 13.88 -11.48
CA GLU A 92 -1.48 14.21 -12.80
C GLU A 92 -2.19 13.49 -13.97
N ASN A 93 -3.24 12.71 -13.70
CA ASN A 93 -3.92 11.83 -14.67
C ASN A 93 -2.97 10.81 -15.34
N LYS A 94 -1.98 10.31 -14.59
CA LYS A 94 -1.02 9.27 -14.97
C LYS A 94 -1.31 7.95 -14.25
N SER A 95 -0.70 6.87 -14.73
CA SER A 95 -0.85 5.52 -14.15
C SER A 95 0.36 4.61 -14.35
N GLU A 96 1.53 5.13 -14.75
CA GLU A 96 2.66 4.28 -15.17
C GLU A 96 3.26 3.48 -14.01
N PHE A 97 3.42 4.12 -12.85
CA PHE A 97 3.89 3.47 -11.63
C PHE A 97 2.82 2.53 -11.07
N PHE A 98 1.55 2.96 -11.06
CA PHE A 98 0.43 2.12 -10.65
C PHE A 98 0.34 0.82 -11.47
N LEU A 99 0.44 0.89 -12.80
CA LEU A 99 0.41 -0.28 -13.68
C LEU A 99 1.56 -1.26 -13.39
N LYS A 100 2.76 -0.74 -13.07
CA LYS A 100 3.91 -1.60 -12.67
C LYS A 100 3.65 -2.34 -11.37
N ILE A 101 2.94 -1.73 -10.41
CA ILE A 101 2.50 -2.42 -9.19
C ILE A 101 1.52 -3.54 -9.57
N GLU A 102 0.60 -3.27 -10.50
CA GLU A 102 -0.35 -4.29 -10.94
C GLU A 102 0.32 -5.50 -11.61
N GLU A 103 1.30 -5.25 -12.48
CA GLU A 103 2.04 -6.28 -13.24
C GLU A 103 2.91 -7.20 -12.36
N LYS A 104 3.55 -6.65 -11.32
CA LYS A 104 4.47 -7.42 -10.43
C LYS A 104 3.80 -8.59 -9.71
N ALA A 105 2.47 -8.64 -9.64
CA ALA A 105 1.75 -9.74 -9.00
C ALA A 105 1.71 -11.06 -9.82
N GLY A 106 2.10 -11.04 -11.10
CA GLY A 106 2.02 -12.21 -11.98
C GLY A 106 3.29 -13.05 -12.15
N HIS A 107 4.38 -12.74 -11.44
CA HIS A 107 5.71 -13.36 -11.66
C HIS A 107 6.33 -14.03 -10.42
N THR A 108 5.50 -14.57 -9.52
CA THR A 108 5.97 -15.62 -8.59
C THR A 108 5.63 -16.98 -9.18
N ILE A 109 6.37 -17.37 -10.22
CA ILE A 109 6.47 -18.79 -10.60
C ILE A 109 7.32 -19.42 -9.48
N PRO A 110 6.84 -20.45 -8.75
CA PRO A 110 7.73 -21.21 -7.90
C PRO A 110 8.82 -21.76 -8.80
N LEU A 111 10.10 -21.54 -8.46
CA LEU A 111 11.20 -22.27 -9.07
C LEU A 111 10.86 -23.77 -8.89
N SER A 112 10.34 -24.37 -9.95
CA SER A 112 10.24 -25.81 -10.08
C SER A 112 11.69 -26.26 -10.12
N ASP A 113 12.15 -26.84 -9.02
CA ASP A 113 13.35 -27.68 -9.01
C ASP A 113 13.09 -28.83 -10.00
N SER A 114 13.38 -28.57 -11.27
CA SER A 114 13.67 -29.60 -12.25
C SER A 114 15.15 -29.92 -12.09
N ASP A 115 15.44 -30.65 -11.02
CA ASP A 115 16.59 -31.54 -10.97
C ASP A 115 16.30 -32.71 -11.93
N GLU A 116 16.96 -32.69 -13.09
CA GLU A 116 17.37 -33.89 -13.84
C GLU A 116 18.83 -33.73 -14.31
#